data_AF-A0A350DIW8-F1
#
_entry.id   AF-A0A350DIW8-F1
#
_cell.length_a   1.000
_cell.length_b   1.000
_cell.length_c   1.000
_cell.angle_alpha   90.00
_cell.angle_beta   90.00
_cell.angle_gamma   90.00
#
_symmetry.space_group_name_H-M   'P 1'
#
loop_
_entity.id
_entity.type
_entity.pdbx_description
1 polymer ?
#
loop_
_entity_poly.entity_id
_entity_poly.type
_entity_poly.pdbx_seq_one_letter_code
_entity_poly.pdbx_strand_id
1 'polypeptide(L)' 'YGAPETFLVDADGVIRYHHKGYVSPEDVRERILPEVEKWR' A
#
# COMPACT_ATOMS: atom_id res chain seq x y z
N TYR A 1 4.31 19.86 -1.90
CA TYR A 1 4.93 18.64 -2.46
C TYR A 1 4.61 17.50 -1.52
N GLY A 2 3.57 16.71 -1.79
CA GLY A 2 3.07 15.71 -0.84
C GLY A 2 2.04 14.76 -1.44
N ALA A 3 2.09 14.55 -2.74
CA ALA A 3 1.19 13.67 -3.47
C ALA A 3 1.92 13.11 -4.71
N PRO A 4 1.51 11.94 -5.21
CA PRO A 4 0.46 11.08 -4.67
C PRO A 4 0.92 10.24 -3.46
N GLU A 5 -0.06 9.76 -2.68
CA GLU A 5 0.11 8.83 -1.55
C GLU A 5 -0.97 7.75 -1.66
N THR A 6 -0.68 6.52 -1.20
CA THR A 6 -1.61 5.38 -1.23
C THR A 6 -1.57 4.65 0.11
N PHE A 7 -2.73 4.22 0.60
CA PHE A 7 -2.86 3.53 1.89
C PHE A 7 -3.50 2.15 1.69
N LEU A 8 -2.99 1.16 2.41
CA LEU A 8 -3.67 -0.14 2.56
C LEU A 8 -4.45 -0.14 3.87
N VAL A 9 -5.73 -0.44 3.76
CA VAL A 9 -6.68 -0.47 4.87
C VAL A 9 -7.30 -1.86 4.91
N ASP A 10 -7.35 -2.47 6.09
CA ASP A 10 -7.94 -3.81 6.27
C ASP A 10 -9.46 -3.78 6.46
N ALA A 11 -10.05 -4.95 6.72
CA ALA A 11 -11.49 -5.12 6.89
C ALA A 11 -12.06 -4.40 8.13
N ASP A 12 -11.22 -4.14 9.15
CA ASP A 12 -11.60 -3.41 10.37
C ASP A 12 -11.42 -1.89 10.21
N GLY A 13 -10.99 -1.42 9.03
CA GLY A 13 -10.74 -0.02 8.76
C GLY A 13 -9.39 0.50 9.29
N VAL A 14 -8.47 -0.39 9.66
CA VAL A 14 -7.14 -0.03 10.19
C VAL A 14 -6.14 0.11 9.05
N ILE A 15 -5.41 1.23 9.02
CA ILE A 15 -4.31 1.45 8.08
C ILE A 15 -3.16 0.51 8.45
N ARG A 16 -2.78 -0.35 7.51
CA ARG A 16 -1.68 -1.31 7.67
C ARG A 16 -0.40 -0.89 6.95
N TYR A 17 -0.53 -0.05 5.93
CA TYR A 17 0.60 0.41 5.13
C TYR A 17 0.34 1.78 4.48
N HIS A 18 1.41 2.55 4.28
CA HIS A 18 1.39 3.84 3.60
C HIS A 18 2.54 3.89 2.57
N HIS A 19 2.18 3.94 1.29
CA HIS A 19 3.07 4.17 0.17
C HIS A 19 3.11 5.66 -0.19
N LYS A 20 4.31 6.24 -0.21
CA LYS A 20 4.52 7.65 -0.61
C LYS A 20 5.09 7.71 -2.01
N GLY A 21 4.49 8.54 -2.85
CA GLY A 21 4.87 8.71 -4.24
C GLY A 21 3.99 7.90 -5.20
N TYR A 22 4.34 7.97 -6.49
CA TYR A 22 3.63 7.24 -7.54
C TYR A 22 3.75 5.74 -7.33
N VAL A 23 2.70 5.01 -7.69
CA VAL A 23 2.69 3.56 -7.70
C VAL A 23 3.06 3.11 -9.10
N SER A 24 4.20 2.43 -9.24
CA SER A 24 4.59 1.74 -10.47
C SER A 24 4.14 0.26 -10.44
N PRO A 25 4.12 -0.43 -11.59
CA PRO A 25 3.85 -1.88 -11.62
C PRO A 25 4.85 -2.71 -10.78
N GLU A 26 6.08 -2.23 -10.60
CA GLU A 26 7.09 -2.86 -9.75
C GLU A 26 6.74 -2.71 -8.28
N ASP A 27 6.31 -1.51 -7.85
CA ASP A 27 5.85 -1.28 -6.48
C ASP A 27 4.69 -2.20 -6.11
N VAL A 28 3.78 -2.45 -7.05
CA VAL A 28 2.66 -3.38 -6.82
C VAL A 28 3.17 -4.78 -6.49
N ARG A 29 4.09 -5.31 -7.30
CA ARG A 29 4.60 -6.68 -7.15
C ARG A 29 5.52 -6.85 -5.95
N GLU A 30 6.38 -5.88 -5.69
CA GLU A 30 7.47 -6.01 -4.72
C GLU A 30 7.12 -5.44 -3.35
N ARG A 31 6.17 -4.51 -3.28
CA ARG A 31 5.78 -3.82 -2.04
C ARG A 31 4.33 -4.10 -1.69
N ILE A 32 3.40 -3.71 -2.55
CA ILE A 32 1.98 -3.65 -2.19
C ILE A 32 1.38 -5.03 -2.00
N LEU A 33 1.55 -5.96 -2.95
CA LEU A 33 1.00 -7.31 -2.85
C LEU A 33 1.54 -8.09 -1.63
N PRO A 34 2.87 -8.10 -1.37
CA PRO A 34 3.39 -8.71 -0.16
C PRO A 34 2.83 -8.08 1.13
N GLU A 35 2.58 -6.77 1.16
CA GLU A 35 1.94 -6.15 2.32
C GLU A 35 0.48 -6.62 2.47
N VAL A 36 -0.29 -6.72 1.39
CA VAL A 36 -1.68 -7.23 1.43
C VAL A 36 -1.74 -8.67 1.95
N GLU A 37 -0.83 -9.54 1.51
CA GLU A 37 -0.81 -10.95 1.93
C GLU A 37 -0.62 -11.14 3.44
N LYS A 38 0.04 -10.20 4.13
CA LYS A 38 0.21 -10.25 5.59
C LYS A 38 -1.10 -10.10 6.36
N TRP A 39 -2.13 -9.55 5.74
CA TRP A 39 -3.42 -9.21 6.36
C TRP A 39 -4.59 -9.97 5.75
N ARG A 40 -4.30 -11.03 4.99
CA ARG A 40 -5.31 -11.93 4.45
C ARG A 40 -5.81 -12.93 5.50
#